data_AF-A0AAE6JKR4-F1
#
_entry.id   AF-A0AAE6JKR4-F1
#
_cell.length_a   1.000
_cell.length_b   1.000
_cell.length_c   1.000
_cell.angle_alpha   90.00
_cell.angle_beta   90.00
_cell.angle_gamma   90.00
#
_symmetry.space_group_name_H-M   'P 1'
#
loop_
_entity.id
_entity.type
_entity.pdbx_description
1 polymer ?
#
loop_
_entity_poly.entity_id
_entity_poly.type
_entity_poly.pdbx_seq_one_letter_code
_entity_poly.pdbx_strand_id
1 'polypeptide(L)'
;MKPNELIGLFTAAAVAGASEVLATERLLPETISKSEAYRRYGRTCVDRWLAERLIIPDGKTLSRAALEAVSAHSNRLTYLPVAER
;
A
#
# COMPACT_ATOMS: atom_id res chain seq x y z
N MET A 1 11.14 22.44 -23.32
CA MET A 1 10.64 21.84 -22.07
C MET A 1 11.26 22.57 -20.90
N LYS A 2 10.46 22.91 -19.90
CA LYS A 2 10.97 23.42 -18.62
C LYS A 2 11.57 22.26 -17.82
N PRO A 3 12.57 22.48 -16.95
CA PRO A 3 13.19 21.42 -16.15
C PRO A 3 12.17 20.55 -15.38
N ASN A 4 11.11 21.14 -14.85
CA ASN A 4 10.06 20.41 -14.13
C ASN A 4 9.28 19.42 -15.02
N GLU A 5 9.10 19.73 -16.30
CA GLU A 5 8.42 18.83 -17.25
C GLU A 5 9.29 17.61 -17.57
N LEU A 6 10.61 17.82 -17.67
CA LEU A 6 11.60 16.75 -17.85
C LEU A 6 11.64 15.82 -16.64
N ILE A 7 11.63 16.38 -15.42
CA ILE A 7 11.60 15.60 -14.19
C ILE A 7 10.33 14.74 -14.14
N GLY A 8 9.17 15.33 -14.42
CA GLY A 8 7.89 14.60 -14.46
C GLY A 8 7.92 13.45 -15.47
N LEU A 9 8.43 13.71 -16.67
CA LEU A 9 8.51 12.70 -17.75
C LEU A 9 9.44 11.55 -17.39
N PHE A 10 10.64 11.83 -16.87
CA PHE A 10 11.57 10.77 -16.46
C PHE A 10 11.05 9.98 -15.26
N THR A 11 10.42 10.63 -14.29
CA THR A 11 9.85 9.94 -13.13
C THR A 11 8.71 9.02 -13.57
N ALA A 12 7.83 9.49 -14.46
CA ALA A 12 6.74 8.68 -15.01
C ALA A 12 7.27 7.48 -15.81
N ALA A 13 8.29 7.68 -16.65
CA ALA A 13 8.92 6.59 -17.40
C ALA A 13 9.57 5.54 -16.48
N ALA A 14 10.26 5.97 -15.42
CA ALA A 14 10.87 5.07 -14.45
C ALA A 14 9.82 4.26 -13.68
N VAL A 15 8.73 4.90 -13.24
CA VAL A 15 7.62 4.22 -12.54
C VAL A 15 6.93 3.22 -13.47
N ALA A 16 6.71 3.57 -14.74
CA ALA A 16 6.11 2.68 -15.72
C ALA A 16 6.98 1.43 -15.96
N GLY A 17 8.27 1.61 -16.22
CA GLY A 17 9.20 0.49 -16.44
C GLY A 17 9.35 -0.41 -15.21
N ALA A 18 9.42 0.18 -14.00
CA ALA A 18 9.46 -0.59 -12.77
C ALA A 18 8.18 -1.41 -12.56
N SER A 19 7.02 -0.81 -12.82
CA SER A 19 5.71 -1.48 -12.68
C SER A 19 5.57 -2.64 -13.66
N GLU A 20 6.04 -2.46 -14.90
CA GLU A 20 6.02 -3.49 -15.95
C GLU A 20 6.88 -4.71 -15.58
N VAL A 21 8.10 -4.50 -15.08
CA VAL A 21 8.99 -5.58 -14.65
C VAL A 21 8.39 -6.33 -13.46
N LEU A 22 7.90 -5.60 -12.45
CA LEU A 22 7.27 -6.20 -11.27
C LEU A 22 6.06 -7.06 -11.63
N ALA A 23 5.25 -6.62 -12.60
CA ALA A 23 4.08 -7.35 -13.08
C ALA A 23 4.46 -8.58 -13.92
N THR A 24 5.43 -8.44 -14.85
CA THR A 24 5.81 -9.49 -15.79
C THR A 24 6.55 -10.64 -15.10
N GLU A 25 7.46 -10.31 -14.20
CA GLU A 25 8.27 -11.31 -13.49
C GLU A 25 7.60 -11.85 -12.22
N ARG A 26 6.41 -11.33 -11.84
CA ARG A 26 5.69 -11.68 -10.60
C ARG A 26 6.60 -11.66 -9.38
N LEU A 27 7.51 -10.70 -9.32
CA LEU A 27 8.51 -10.58 -8.24
C LEU A 27 7.86 -10.32 -6.88
N LEU A 28 6.62 -9.84 -6.88
CA LEU A 28 5.82 -9.65 -5.68
C LEU A 28 4.63 -10.60 -5.67
N PRO A 29 4.36 -11.28 -4.54
CA PRO A 29 3.18 -12.11 -4.45
C PRO A 29 1.92 -11.23 -4.38
N GLU A 30 0.92 -11.59 -5.18
CA GLU A 30 -0.41 -10.95 -5.26
C GLU A 30 -1.13 -10.91 -3.91
N THR A 31 -0.85 -11.89 -3.06
CA THR A 31 -1.39 -11.99 -1.72
C THR A 31 -0.27 -12.13 -0.69
N ILE A 32 -0.48 -11.58 0.50
CA ILE A 32 0.44 -11.73 1.62
C ILE A 32 -0.28 -12.27 2.84
N SER A 33 0.46 -12.93 3.74
CA SER A 33 -0.10 -13.38 5.01
C SER A 33 -0.47 -12.19 5.90
N LYS A 34 -1.37 -12.40 6.86
CA LYS A 34 -1.68 -11.40 7.89
C LYS A 34 -0.43 -10.97 8.67
N SER A 35 0.48 -11.89 8.97
CA SER A 35 1.73 -11.59 9.69
C SER A 35 2.63 -10.64 8.91
N GLU A 36 2.75 -10.83 7.59
CA GLU A 36 3.51 -9.95 6.72
C GLU A 36 2.83 -8.59 6.57
N ALA A 37 1.50 -8.55 6.44
CA ALA A 37 0.75 -7.30 6.42
C ALA A 37 0.94 -6.49 7.71
N TYR A 38 0.89 -7.14 8.88
CA TYR A 38 1.15 -6.50 10.16
C TYR A 38 2.56 -5.94 10.27
N ARG A 39 3.56 -6.64 9.72
CA ARG A 39 4.95 -6.16 9.70
C ARG A 39 5.12 -4.93 8.80
N ARG A 40 4.45 -4.90 7.65
CA ARG A 40 4.61 -3.84 6.63
C ARG A 40 3.81 -2.57 6.93
N TYR A 41 2.58 -2.71 7.41
CA TYR A 41 1.62 -1.60 7.58
C TYR A 41 1.29 -1.29 9.04
N GLY A 42 1.75 -2.12 9.99
CA GLY A 42 1.44 -2.01 11.40
C GLY A 42 0.14 -2.70 11.79
N ARG A 43 0.14 -3.35 12.96
CA ARG A 43 -1.00 -4.16 13.44
C ARG A 43 -2.29 -3.34 13.58
N THR A 44 -2.21 -2.19 14.24
CA THR A 44 -3.38 -1.32 14.48
C THR A 44 -4.05 -0.87 13.18
N CYS A 45 -3.26 -0.54 12.15
CA CYS A 45 -3.77 -0.14 10.85
C CYS A 45 -4.51 -1.28 10.17
N VAL A 46 -3.87 -2.45 10.08
CA VAL A 46 -4.45 -3.61 9.41
C VAL A 46 -5.70 -4.12 10.14
N ASP A 47 -5.68 -4.20 11.47
CA ASP A 47 -6.84 -4.62 12.26
C ASP A 47 -8.01 -3.65 12.06
N ARG A 48 -7.75 -2.33 12.00
CA ARG A 48 -8.76 -1.33 11.66
C ARG A 48 -9.30 -1.53 10.25
N TRP A 49 -8.43 -1.69 9.25
CA TRP A 49 -8.87 -1.87 7.86
C TRP A 49 -9.72 -3.13 7.68
N LEU A 50 -9.43 -4.20 8.44
CA LEU A 50 -10.26 -5.39 8.50
C LEU A 50 -11.61 -5.12 9.19
N ALA A 51 -11.61 -4.40 10.31
CA ALA A 51 -12.83 -4.04 11.05
C ALA A 51 -13.76 -3.13 10.24
N GLU A 52 -13.20 -2.14 9.54
CA GLU A 52 -13.90 -1.20 8.66
C GLU A 52 -14.27 -1.84 7.30
N ARG A 53 -13.90 -3.12 7.07
CA ARG A 53 -14.11 -3.85 5.81
C ARG A 53 -13.53 -3.17 4.58
N LEU A 54 -12.48 -2.35 4.76
CA LEU A 54 -11.71 -1.75 3.68
C LEU A 54 -10.85 -2.79 2.95
N ILE A 55 -10.53 -3.89 3.65
CA ILE A 55 -9.80 -5.03 3.11
C ILE A 55 -10.56 -6.28 3.51
N ILE A 56 -10.84 -7.14 2.54
CA ILE A 56 -11.51 -8.41 2.76
C ILE A 56 -10.45 -9.53 2.70
N PRO A 57 -10.26 -10.31 3.77
CA PRO A 57 -9.34 -11.43 3.75
C PRO A 57 -9.87 -12.56 2.87
N ASP A 58 -8.98 -13.15 2.09
CA ASP A 58 -9.25 -14.40 1.36
C ASP A 58 -8.62 -15.55 2.16
N GLY A 59 -9.43 -16.14 3.05
CA GLY A 59 -8.96 -17.13 4.01
C GLY A 59 -7.86 -16.61 4.95
N LYS A 60 -6.61 -17.05 4.73
CA LYS A 60 -5.44 -16.69 5.56
C LYS A 60 -4.59 -15.57 4.96
N THR A 61 -4.89 -15.12 3.75
CA THR A 61 -4.11 -14.11 3.04
C THR A 61 -4.92 -12.84 2.78
N LEU A 62 -4.21 -11.78 2.44
CA LEU A 62 -4.73 -10.45 2.13
C LEU A 62 -4.21 -10.06 0.75
N SER A 63 -5.07 -9.48 -0.09
CA SER A 63 -4.64 -8.91 -1.37
C SER A 63 -3.65 -7.77 -1.13
N ARG A 64 -2.48 -7.86 -1.76
CA ARG A 64 -1.44 -6.82 -1.72
C ARG A 64 -1.96 -5.53 -2.33
N ALA A 65 -2.60 -5.61 -3.50
CA ALA A 65 -3.14 -4.45 -4.19
C ALA A 65 -4.17 -3.69 -3.34
N ALA A 66 -5.05 -4.42 -2.63
CA ALA A 66 -6.02 -3.81 -1.71
C ALA A 66 -5.32 -3.10 -0.53
N LEU A 67 -4.31 -3.73 0.07
CA LEU A 67 -3.51 -3.13 1.15
C LEU A 67 -2.78 -1.87 0.68
N GLU A 68 -2.16 -1.89 -0.50
CA GLU A 68 -1.45 -0.74 -1.06
C GLU A 68 -2.41 0.41 -1.38
N ALA A 69 -3.55 0.11 -2.02
CA ALA A 69 -4.59 1.10 -2.31
C ALA A 69 -5.12 1.75 -1.03
N VAL A 70 -5.47 0.96 -0.02
CA VAL A 70 -5.94 1.49 1.26
C VAL A 70 -4.85 2.28 1.97
N SER A 71 -3.59 1.83 1.93
CA SER A 71 -2.48 2.56 2.54
C SER A 71 -2.23 3.92 1.89
N ALA A 72 -2.33 4.01 0.57
CA ALA A 72 -2.15 5.26 -0.19
C ALA A 72 -3.27 6.28 0.07
N HIS A 73 -4.49 5.81 0.33
CA HIS A 73 -5.66 6.66 0.61
C HIS A 73 -5.93 6.87 2.11
N SER A 74 -5.26 6.12 2.99
CA SER A 74 -5.50 6.17 4.44
C SER A 74 -4.85 7.42 5.05
N ASN A 75 -5.55 8.55 4.94
CA ASN A 75 -5.16 9.85 5.51
C ASN A 75 -5.18 9.89 7.05
N ARG A 76 -5.65 8.84 7.73
CA ARG A 76 -5.64 8.71 9.19
C ARG A 76 -4.26 8.25 9.70
N LEU A 77 -3.23 9.06 9.47
CA LEU A 77 -1.97 9.04 10.24
C LEU A 77 -2.11 9.81 11.57
N THR A 78 -3.21 10.52 11.76
CA THR A 78 -3.43 11.36 12.95
C THR A 78 -3.83 10.49 14.12
N TYR A 79 -2.82 10.11 14.91
CA TYR A 79 -2.99 9.82 16.33
C TYR A 79 -3.77 10.98 16.94
N LEU A 80 -4.95 10.72 17.50
CA LEU A 80 -5.41 11.55 18.60
C LEU A 80 -4.30 11.53 19.65
N PRO A 81 -3.80 12.69 20.12
CA PRO A 81 -2.77 12.72 21.15
C PRO A 81 -3.29 11.99 22.38
N VAL A 82 -2.40 11.33 23.12
CA VAL A 82 -2.71 10.59 24.35
C VAL A 82 -3.45 11.44 25.40
N ALA A 83 -3.44 12.77 25.27
CA ALA A 83 -4.19 13.70 26.11
C ALA A 83 -5.73 13.61 25.97
N GLU A 84 -6.25 12.99 24.90
CA GLU A 84 -7.69 12.75 24.70
C GLU A 84 -8.13 11.31 25.08
N ARG A 85 -7.32 10.59 25.87
CA ARG A 85 -7.67 9.31 26.49
C ARG A 85 -8.10 9.47 27.95
#